data_AF-A0A7U9RUJ3-F1
#
_entry.id   AF-A0A7U9RUJ3-F1
#
_cell.length_a   1.000
_cell.length_b   1.000
_cell.length_c   1.000
_cell.angle_alpha   90.00
_cell.angle_beta   90.00
_cell.angle_gamma   90.00
#
_symmetry.space_group_name_H-M   'P 1'
#
loop_
_entity.id
_entity.type
_entity.pdbx_description
1 polymer ?
#
loop_
_entity_poly.entity_id
_entity_poly.type
_entity_poly.pdbx_seq_one_letter_code
_entity_poly.pdbx_strand_id
1 'polypeptide(L)'
;MIREDGEPRLVGMHYLDSMEDERIERLAKQSKEDFKDALRHSILELTSNVHPDARRDGTQEVYFTKVILEDINGENSQCYNTGDKVNLRLQYKTENVGIKVNFNMDFVNDSWQYCYGSCFAKPGDDLPILKNEGEVQFKIDNLMLLPGKYYLDIGINGEHGELYDNVRNIMQISIRDYPHDEFGPCTFTHKWSIS
;
A
#
# COMPACT_ATOMS: atom_id res chain seq x y z
N MET A 1 1.67 -33.34 -10.92
CA MET A 1 0.78 -32.55 -11.79
C MET A 1 -0.64 -32.84 -11.32
N ILE A 2 -1.15 -32.03 -10.39
CA ILE A 2 -2.53 -32.17 -9.93
C ILE A 2 -3.35 -31.23 -10.81
N ARG A 3 -4.16 -31.80 -11.70
CA ARG A 3 -5.21 -31.08 -12.43
C ARG A 3 -6.38 -30.98 -11.47
N GLU A 4 -6.67 -29.79 -10.96
CA GLU A 4 -7.94 -29.55 -10.30
C GLU A 4 -9.04 -29.45 -11.35
N ASP A 5 -10.06 -30.32 -11.23
CA ASP A 5 -11.28 -30.28 -12.02
C ASP A 5 -12.26 -29.31 -11.35
N GLY A 6 -12.48 -28.16 -11.99
CA GLY A 6 -13.46 -27.14 -11.60
C GLY A 6 -13.89 -26.34 -12.82
N GLU A 7 -14.92 -25.48 -12.69
CA GLU A 7 -15.31 -24.60 -13.80
C GLU A 7 -14.09 -23.82 -14.32
N PRO A 8 -13.86 -23.72 -15.64
CA PRO A 8 -12.63 -23.17 -16.22
C PRO A 8 -12.22 -21.79 -15.68
N ARG A 9 -13.21 -20.98 -15.25
CA ARG A 9 -12.98 -19.66 -14.65
C ARG A 9 -12.35 -19.74 -13.26
N LEU A 10 -12.82 -20.65 -12.41
CA LEU A 10 -12.33 -20.83 -11.03
C LEU A 10 -10.90 -21.38 -11.02
N VAL A 11 -10.61 -22.37 -11.87
CA VAL A 11 -9.23 -22.92 -12.01
C VAL A 11 -8.26 -21.85 -12.52
N GLY A 12 -8.71 -20.99 -13.44
CA GLY A 12 -7.92 -19.87 -13.93
C GLY A 12 -7.60 -18.83 -12.85
N MET A 13 -8.55 -18.52 -11.96
CA MET A 13 -8.35 -17.56 -10.87
C MET A 13 -7.35 -18.06 -9.83
N HIS A 14 -7.49 -19.30 -9.34
CA HIS A 14 -6.54 -19.87 -8.39
C HIS A 14 -5.11 -19.95 -8.95
N TYR A 15 -4.97 -20.21 -10.25
CA TYR A 15 -3.67 -20.17 -10.92
C TYR A 15 -3.07 -18.76 -10.93
N LEU A 16 -3.86 -17.72 -11.25
CA LEU A 16 -3.40 -16.33 -11.23
C LEU A 16 -2.96 -15.89 -9.82
N ASP A 17 -3.70 -16.28 -8.78
CA ASP A 17 -3.35 -16.01 -7.38
C ASP A 17 -2.00 -16.64 -7.03
N SER A 18 -1.82 -17.93 -7.34
CA SER A 18 -0.56 -18.62 -7.06
C SER A 18 0.65 -18.00 -7.77
N MET A 19 0.48 -17.54 -9.01
CA MET A 19 1.56 -16.87 -9.76
C MET A 19 1.89 -15.50 -9.17
N GLU A 20 0.89 -14.81 -8.64
CA GLU A 20 1.07 -13.50 -8.01
C GLU A 20 1.78 -13.64 -6.66
N ASP A 21 1.45 -14.66 -5.88
CA ASP A 21 2.18 -15.02 -4.65
C ASP A 21 3.65 -15.35 -4.96
N GLU A 22 3.91 -16.22 -5.95
CA GLU A 22 5.28 -16.53 -6.41
C GLU A 22 6.04 -15.29 -6.89
N ARG A 23 5.34 -14.31 -7.47
CA ARG A 23 5.93 -13.05 -7.92
C ARG A 23 6.29 -12.17 -6.72
N ILE A 24 5.40 -12.04 -5.74
CA ILE A 24 5.64 -11.30 -4.50
C ILE A 24 6.84 -11.90 -3.75
N GLU A 25 6.91 -13.22 -3.62
CA GLU A 25 8.03 -13.91 -2.98
C GLU A 25 9.36 -13.64 -3.70
N ARG A 26 9.38 -13.69 -5.04
CA ARG A 26 10.58 -13.39 -5.83
C ARG A 26 11.06 -11.96 -5.63
N LEU A 27 10.16 -10.99 -5.64
CA LEU A 27 10.49 -9.60 -5.38
C LEU A 27 11.03 -9.40 -3.96
N ALA A 28 10.38 -9.98 -2.95
CA ALA A 28 10.83 -9.90 -1.57
C ALA A 28 12.23 -10.51 -1.39
N LYS A 29 12.51 -11.62 -2.07
CA LYS A 29 13.85 -12.24 -2.08
C LYS A 29 14.87 -11.31 -2.75
N GLN A 30 14.54 -10.73 -3.89
CA GLN A 30 15.41 -9.77 -4.57
C GLN A 30 15.72 -8.57 -3.67
N SER A 31 14.73 -7.99 -3.00
CA SER A 31 14.94 -6.89 -2.05
C SER A 31 15.92 -7.26 -0.94
N LYS A 32 15.82 -8.47 -0.38
CA LYS A 32 16.77 -8.96 0.64
C LYS A 32 18.20 -9.09 0.09
N GLU A 33 18.36 -9.40 -1.19
CA GLU A 33 19.67 -9.50 -1.84
C GLU A 33 20.26 -8.14 -2.23
N ASP A 34 19.40 -7.18 -2.61
CA ASP A 34 19.78 -5.84 -3.07
C ASP A 34 20.00 -4.86 -1.91
N PHE A 35 19.25 -4.99 -0.80
CA PHE A 35 19.23 -4.02 0.30
C PHE A 35 20.27 -4.36 1.38
N LYS A 36 21.54 -4.40 0.98
CA LYS A 36 22.66 -4.78 1.85
C LYS A 36 23.22 -3.64 2.70
N ASP A 37 22.98 -2.39 2.30
CA ASP A 37 23.40 -1.22 3.09
C ASP A 37 22.41 -0.95 4.23
N ALA A 38 22.90 -0.32 5.30
CA ALA A 38 22.11 -0.09 6.52
C ALA A 38 20.86 0.77 6.28
N LEU A 39 20.91 1.71 5.32
CA LEU A 39 19.79 2.59 5.02
C LEU A 39 18.63 1.79 4.42
N ARG A 40 18.91 0.96 3.42
CA ARG A 40 17.92 0.11 2.76
C ARG A 40 17.52 -1.10 3.61
N HIS A 41 18.40 -1.59 4.46
CA HIS A 41 18.07 -2.68 5.39
C HIS A 41 16.91 -2.31 6.33
N SER A 42 16.84 -1.04 6.76
CA SER A 42 15.73 -0.55 7.60
C SER A 42 14.34 -0.70 6.94
N ILE A 43 14.27 -0.72 5.60
CA ILE A 43 13.01 -0.90 4.87
C ILE A 43 12.52 -2.35 5.01
N LEU A 44 13.44 -3.32 5.02
CA LEU A 44 13.13 -4.75 5.16
C LEU A 44 12.47 -5.08 6.51
N GLU A 45 12.64 -4.23 7.53
CA GLU A 45 12.04 -4.40 8.84
C GLU A 45 10.56 -3.99 8.87
N LEU A 46 10.12 -3.18 7.90
CA LEU A 46 8.75 -2.66 7.85
C LEU A 46 7.72 -3.72 7.43
N THR A 47 8.11 -4.63 6.54
CA THR A 47 7.22 -5.68 6.01
C THR A 47 8.04 -6.83 5.41
N SER A 48 7.47 -8.03 5.32
CA SER A 48 8.14 -9.18 4.70
C SER A 48 8.24 -9.07 3.17
N ASN A 49 7.37 -8.26 2.56
CA ASN A 49 7.12 -8.26 1.11
C ASN A 49 7.60 -6.96 0.44
N VAL A 50 8.76 -6.46 0.87
CA VAL A 50 9.36 -5.22 0.34
C VAL A 50 9.64 -5.35 -1.15
N HIS A 51 9.25 -4.35 -1.93
CA HIS A 51 9.57 -4.26 -3.35
C HIS A 51 11.03 -3.79 -3.59
N PRO A 52 11.73 -4.29 -4.63
CA PRO A 52 13.15 -3.93 -4.90
C PRO A 52 13.36 -2.44 -5.21
N ASP A 53 12.33 -1.77 -5.68
CA ASP A 53 12.36 -0.32 -5.95
C ASP A 53 11.99 0.54 -4.74
N ALA A 54 11.77 -0.07 -3.57
CA ALA A 54 11.44 0.68 -2.37
C ALA A 54 12.57 1.65 -1.98
N ARG A 55 12.19 2.85 -1.54
CA ARG A 55 13.12 3.90 -1.08
C ARG A 55 12.61 4.47 0.24
N ARG A 56 13.52 4.91 1.11
CA ARG A 56 13.18 5.52 2.39
C ARG A 56 14.03 6.76 2.62
N ASP A 57 13.36 7.88 2.84
CA ASP A 57 13.94 9.22 3.01
C ASP A 57 13.33 9.90 4.25
N GLY A 58 14.02 10.90 4.81
CA GLY A 58 13.54 11.66 5.98
C GLY A 58 14.50 11.58 7.16
N THR A 59 14.25 12.40 8.19
CA THR A 59 15.13 12.48 9.37
C THR A 59 14.99 11.31 10.34
N GLN A 60 13.89 10.57 10.25
CA GLN A 60 13.47 9.49 11.15
C GLN A 60 13.35 9.91 12.63
N GLU A 61 13.06 11.19 12.90
CA GLU A 61 12.67 11.64 14.25
C GLU A 61 11.33 11.02 14.71
N VAL A 62 10.45 10.76 13.74
CA VAL A 62 9.27 9.89 13.84
C VAL A 62 9.35 8.93 12.67
N TYR A 63 9.24 7.63 12.92
CA TYR A 63 9.46 6.62 11.87
C TYR A 63 8.50 5.45 11.97
N PHE A 64 8.19 4.85 10.83
CA PHE A 64 7.44 3.61 10.75
C PHE A 64 8.28 2.44 11.26
N THR A 65 7.62 1.52 11.96
CA THR A 65 8.20 0.27 12.46
C THR A 65 7.55 -0.96 11.84
N LYS A 66 6.33 -0.83 11.31
CA LYS A 66 5.62 -1.93 10.65
C LYS A 66 4.54 -1.42 9.70
N VAL A 67 4.38 -2.10 8.57
CA VAL A 67 3.37 -1.82 7.55
C VAL A 67 2.62 -3.11 7.23
N ILE A 68 1.29 -3.07 7.38
CA ILE A 68 0.43 -4.23 7.20
C ILE A 68 -0.75 -3.82 6.31
N LEU A 69 -1.01 -4.60 5.26
CA LEU A 69 -2.16 -4.47 4.37
C LEU A 69 -3.03 -5.71 4.52
N GLU A 70 -4.26 -5.51 4.97
CA GLU A 70 -5.21 -6.58 5.27
C GLU A 70 -6.45 -6.52 4.36
N ASP A 71 -7.00 -7.70 4.06
CA ASP A 71 -8.27 -7.87 3.33
C ASP A 71 -9.50 -7.78 4.27
N ILE A 72 -10.67 -8.17 3.75
CA ILE A 72 -11.93 -8.19 4.52
C ILE A 72 -11.94 -9.20 5.67
N ASN A 73 -11.11 -10.24 5.60
CA ASN A 73 -10.98 -11.26 6.64
C ASN A 73 -9.92 -10.87 7.69
N GLY A 74 -9.21 -9.76 7.49
CA GLY A 74 -8.09 -9.35 8.32
C GLY A 74 -6.79 -10.12 8.01
N GLU A 75 -6.72 -10.78 6.86
CA GLU A 75 -5.54 -11.51 6.41
C GLU A 75 -4.65 -10.62 5.56
N ASN A 76 -3.32 -10.80 5.66
CA ASN A 76 -2.37 -10.05 4.85
C ASN A 76 -2.61 -10.31 3.37
N SER A 77 -2.80 -9.25 2.58
CA SER A 77 -3.03 -9.37 1.14
C SER A 77 -2.33 -8.27 0.35
N GLN A 78 -1.95 -8.60 -0.87
CA GLN A 78 -1.50 -7.66 -1.91
C GLN A 78 -2.31 -7.82 -3.19
N CYS A 79 -3.43 -8.53 -3.09
CA CYS A 79 -4.23 -9.04 -4.18
C CYS A 79 -5.68 -8.70 -3.92
N TYR A 80 -6.23 -7.77 -4.68
CA TYR A 80 -7.56 -7.21 -4.46
C TYR A 80 -8.37 -7.18 -5.76
N ASN A 81 -9.68 -7.10 -5.61
CA ASN A 81 -10.62 -6.78 -6.67
C ASN A 81 -11.11 -5.34 -6.52
N THR A 82 -11.62 -4.78 -7.61
CA THR A 82 -12.24 -3.45 -7.57
C THR A 82 -13.47 -3.50 -6.67
N GLY A 83 -13.54 -2.57 -5.71
CA GLY A 83 -14.58 -2.51 -4.69
C GLY A 83 -14.26 -3.27 -3.40
N ASP A 84 -13.13 -3.98 -3.32
CA ASP A 84 -12.73 -4.66 -2.09
C ASP A 84 -12.47 -3.69 -0.93
N LYS A 85 -12.64 -4.18 0.29
CA LYS A 85 -12.23 -3.49 1.51
C LYS A 85 -10.75 -3.71 1.75
N VAL A 86 -10.07 -2.63 2.17
CA VAL A 86 -8.64 -2.66 2.51
C VAL A 86 -8.41 -1.98 3.85
N ASN A 87 -7.59 -2.59 4.70
CA ASN A 87 -7.13 -2.00 5.94
C ASN A 87 -5.61 -1.87 5.93
N LEU A 88 -5.11 -0.63 5.88
CA LEU A 88 -3.69 -0.32 6.02
C LEU A 88 -3.40 0.04 7.48
N ARG A 89 -2.54 -0.73 8.14
CA ARG A 89 -2.08 -0.47 9.50
C ARG A 89 -0.60 -0.10 9.51
N LEU A 90 -0.29 1.02 10.14
CA LEU A 90 1.04 1.59 10.21
C LEU A 90 1.44 1.76 11.67
N GLN A 91 2.45 1.01 12.11
CA GLN A 91 3.04 1.19 13.43
C GLN A 91 4.17 2.21 13.33
N TYR A 92 4.29 3.06 14.35
CA TYR A 92 5.29 4.12 14.39
C TYR A 92 5.98 4.19 15.75
N LYS A 93 7.17 4.82 15.77
CA LYS A 93 7.91 5.15 16.99
C LYS A 93 8.57 6.54 16.89
N THR A 94 8.75 7.19 18.03
CA THR A 94 9.48 8.45 18.22
C THR A 94 9.98 8.58 19.66
N GLU A 95 11.07 9.32 19.86
CA GLU A 95 11.51 9.76 21.20
C GLU A 95 10.90 11.12 21.58
N ASN A 96 10.30 11.83 20.62
CA ASN A 96 9.72 13.17 20.79
C ASN A 96 8.23 13.09 21.15
N VAL A 97 7.92 12.77 22.40
CA VAL A 97 6.53 12.73 22.89
C VAL A 97 5.87 14.10 22.77
N GLY A 98 4.63 14.13 22.29
CA GLY A 98 3.88 15.37 22.12
C GLY A 98 4.08 16.02 20.74
N ILE A 99 4.89 15.41 19.87
CA ILE A 99 5.06 15.89 18.49
C ILE A 99 3.75 15.70 17.71
N LYS A 100 3.41 16.71 16.92
CA LYS A 100 2.29 16.66 15.97
C LYS A 100 2.78 16.21 14.62
N VAL A 101 2.06 15.29 13.99
CA VAL A 101 2.42 14.78 12.67
C VAL A 101 1.20 14.65 11.76
N ASN A 102 1.43 14.59 10.46
CA ASN A 102 0.44 14.14 9.49
C ASN A 102 0.94 12.85 8.84
N PHE A 103 0.10 11.81 8.86
CA PHE A 103 0.37 10.57 8.14
C PHE A 103 -0.23 10.68 6.74
N ASN A 104 0.45 10.12 5.74
CA ASN A 104 -0.10 10.00 4.39
C ASN A 104 0.18 8.64 3.78
N MET A 105 -0.62 8.30 2.78
CA MET A 105 -0.44 7.12 1.93
C MET A 105 -0.86 7.45 0.51
N ASP A 106 -0.18 6.85 -0.46
CA ASP A 106 -0.50 6.97 -1.88
C ASP A 106 -0.43 5.60 -2.57
N PHE A 107 -1.27 5.42 -3.58
CA PHE A 107 -1.10 4.41 -4.60
C PHE A 107 -0.59 5.06 -5.89
N VAL A 108 0.54 4.57 -6.38
CA VAL A 108 1.14 4.98 -7.65
C VAL A 108 1.16 3.82 -8.65
N ASN A 109 1.06 4.08 -9.94
CA ASN A 109 1.18 3.03 -10.97
C ASN A 109 2.65 2.75 -11.33
N ASP A 110 2.86 1.81 -12.26
CA ASP A 110 4.18 1.43 -12.79
C ASP A 110 4.94 2.56 -13.52
N SER A 111 4.22 3.61 -13.92
CA SER A 111 4.76 4.84 -14.49
C SER A 111 5.04 5.91 -13.43
N TRP A 112 4.94 5.55 -12.14
CA TRP A 112 5.12 6.42 -10.98
C TRP A 112 4.14 7.60 -10.94
N GLN A 113 2.97 7.44 -11.56
CA GLN A 113 1.91 8.45 -11.50
C GLN A 113 1.00 8.18 -10.32
N TYR A 114 0.68 9.23 -9.57
CA TYR A 114 -0.31 9.19 -8.50
C TYR A 114 -1.67 8.77 -9.04
N CYS A 115 -2.20 7.70 -8.49
CA CYS A 115 -3.51 7.16 -8.82
C CYS A 115 -4.54 7.50 -7.74
N TYR A 116 -4.13 7.42 -6.48
CA TYR A 116 -4.92 7.84 -5.32
C TYR A 116 -4.00 8.18 -4.16
N GLY A 117 -4.42 9.08 -3.27
CA GLY A 117 -3.66 9.46 -2.09
C GLY A 117 -4.55 10.07 -1.02
N SER A 118 -4.15 9.93 0.24
CA SER A 118 -4.83 10.55 1.38
C SER A 118 -3.86 10.88 2.50
N CYS A 119 -4.16 11.94 3.24
CA CYS A 119 -3.52 12.26 4.51
C CYS A 119 -4.48 12.10 5.68
N PHE A 120 -3.96 11.99 6.90
CA PHE A 120 -4.74 11.85 8.13
C PHE A 120 -5.59 13.11 8.38
N ALA A 121 -5.00 14.29 8.15
CA ALA A 121 -5.64 15.58 8.35
C ALA A 121 -5.37 16.49 7.15
N LYS A 122 -6.43 17.16 6.66
CA LYS A 122 -6.33 18.18 5.61
C LYS A 122 -5.85 19.52 6.21
N PRO A 123 -5.43 20.49 5.38
CA PRO A 123 -5.05 21.81 5.88
C PRO A 123 -6.13 22.46 6.76
N GLY A 124 -5.74 22.84 7.98
CA GLY A 124 -6.62 23.47 8.96
C GLY A 124 -7.27 22.53 9.97
N ASP A 125 -7.16 21.21 9.79
CA ASP A 125 -7.60 20.23 10.80
C ASP A 125 -6.52 20.06 11.88
N ASP A 126 -6.94 19.61 13.07
CA ASP A 126 -6.02 19.26 14.15
C ASP A 126 -5.19 18.02 13.79
N LEU A 127 -3.87 18.10 14.02
CA LEU A 127 -2.96 16.99 13.82
C LEU A 127 -2.94 16.06 15.05
N PRO A 128 -2.77 14.74 14.85
CA PRO A 128 -2.56 13.80 15.94
C PRO A 128 -1.28 14.13 16.70
N ILE A 129 -1.39 14.11 18.03
CA ILE A 129 -0.26 14.27 18.95
C ILE A 129 0.23 12.87 19.33
N LEU A 130 1.48 12.58 19.02
CA LEU A 130 2.03 11.25 19.21
C LEU A 130 2.53 11.00 20.64
N LYS A 131 2.36 9.75 21.08
CA LYS A 131 3.14 9.13 22.16
C LYS A 131 4.42 8.50 21.57
N ASN A 132 5.26 7.89 22.41
CA ASN A 132 6.50 7.25 21.97
C ASN A 132 6.29 6.21 20.86
N GLU A 133 5.22 5.45 20.92
CA GLU A 133 4.88 4.45 19.90
C GLU A 133 3.35 4.33 19.78
N GLY A 134 2.91 3.79 18.65
CA GLY A 134 1.49 3.58 18.40
C GLY A 134 1.21 2.99 17.03
N GLU A 135 -0.06 2.93 16.69
CA GLU A 135 -0.56 2.44 15.40
C GLU A 135 -1.60 3.43 14.85
N VAL A 136 -1.50 3.75 13.56
CA VAL A 136 -2.52 4.46 12.79
C VAL A 136 -3.10 3.53 11.75
N GLN A 137 -4.41 3.63 11.51
CA GLN A 137 -5.14 2.81 10.56
C GLN A 137 -5.80 3.67 9.49
N PHE A 138 -5.64 3.28 8.23
CA PHE A 138 -6.34 3.85 7.09
C PHE A 138 -7.21 2.76 6.46
N LYS A 139 -8.53 2.98 6.45
CA LYS A 139 -9.51 2.00 5.98
C LYS A 139 -10.16 2.49 4.70
N ILE A 140 -10.12 1.64 3.69
CA ILE A 140 -10.79 1.85 2.41
C ILE A 140 -12.01 0.93 2.39
N ASP A 141 -13.20 1.51 2.41
CA ASP A 141 -14.45 0.72 2.35
C ASP A 141 -14.71 0.13 0.97
N ASN A 142 -14.27 0.81 -0.09
CA ASN A 142 -14.37 0.35 -1.47
C ASN A 142 -13.13 0.81 -2.25
N LEU A 143 -12.23 -0.11 -2.60
CA LEU A 143 -11.04 0.17 -3.39
C LEU A 143 -11.42 0.31 -4.87
N MET A 144 -11.64 1.54 -5.31
CA MET A 144 -12.14 1.85 -6.66
C MET A 144 -11.04 1.99 -7.72
N LEU A 145 -9.88 1.36 -7.52
CA LEU A 145 -8.84 1.30 -8.55
C LEU A 145 -9.24 0.33 -9.66
N LEU A 146 -8.92 0.66 -10.91
CA LEU A 146 -9.14 -0.25 -12.04
C LEU A 146 -8.08 -1.36 -12.08
N PRO A 147 -8.33 -2.49 -12.78
CA PRO A 147 -7.37 -3.58 -12.89
C PRO A 147 -5.96 -3.13 -13.31
N GLY A 148 -4.93 -3.57 -12.58
CA GLY A 148 -3.57 -3.09 -12.79
C GLY A 148 -2.64 -3.37 -11.62
N LYS A 149 -1.40 -2.89 -11.76
CA LYS A 149 -0.37 -2.95 -10.71
C LYS A 149 -0.18 -1.56 -10.12
N TYR A 150 -0.17 -1.51 -8.80
CA TYR A 150 0.03 -0.28 -8.05
C TYR A 150 1.05 -0.50 -6.95
N TYR A 151 1.65 0.57 -6.46
CA TYR A 151 2.66 0.56 -5.42
C TYR A 151 2.23 1.46 -4.28
N LEU A 152 2.46 1.01 -3.06
CA LEU A 152 2.14 1.77 -1.86
C LEU A 152 3.31 2.69 -1.49
N ASP A 153 3.00 3.98 -1.34
CA ASP A 153 3.85 4.96 -0.68
C ASP A 153 3.22 5.34 0.66
N ILE A 154 4.03 5.63 1.67
CA ILE A 154 3.60 6.11 2.99
C ILE A 154 4.53 7.18 3.52
N GLY A 155 3.98 8.13 4.28
CA GLY A 155 4.75 9.25 4.81
C GLY A 155 4.31 9.72 6.18
N ILE A 156 5.25 10.28 6.92
CA ILE A 156 5.07 11.04 8.15
C ILE A 156 5.71 12.41 7.95
N ASN A 157 4.89 13.45 8.08
CA ASN A 157 5.34 14.84 8.03
C ASN A 157 5.08 15.55 9.37
N GLY A 158 5.94 16.50 9.73
CA GLY A 158 5.72 17.39 10.87
C GLY A 158 4.67 18.46 10.59
N GLU A 159 4.27 19.19 11.64
CA GLU A 159 3.28 20.27 11.57
C GLU A 159 3.67 21.39 10.58
N HIS A 160 4.96 21.56 10.31
CA HIS A 160 5.47 22.61 9.43
C HIS A 160 6.05 22.05 8.13
N GLY A 161 5.76 20.79 7.81
CA GLY A 161 6.19 20.14 6.56
C GLY A 161 7.56 19.46 6.66
N GLU A 162 8.09 19.27 7.87
CA GLU A 162 9.27 18.43 8.09
C GLU A 162 9.04 17.04 7.49
N LEU A 163 10.05 16.47 6.84
CA LEU A 163 9.99 15.11 6.31
C LEU A 163 10.59 14.15 7.33
N TYR A 164 9.74 13.53 8.15
CA TYR A 164 10.21 12.60 9.17
C TYR A 164 10.51 11.22 8.59
N ASP A 165 9.56 10.60 7.90
CA ASP A 165 9.79 9.29 7.30
C ASP A 165 8.89 9.10 6.08
N ASN A 166 9.51 8.94 4.91
CA ASN A 166 8.82 8.75 3.65
C ASN A 166 9.33 7.47 3.01
N VAL A 167 8.46 6.48 2.88
CA VAL A 167 8.76 5.18 2.31
C VAL A 167 7.98 5.04 1.00
N ARG A 168 8.69 5.09 -0.11
CA ARG A 168 8.13 4.99 -1.46
C ARG A 168 8.27 3.57 -1.98
N ASN A 169 7.27 3.12 -2.73
CA ASN A 169 7.17 1.83 -3.39
C ASN A 169 7.39 0.66 -2.42
N ILE A 170 6.89 0.74 -1.19
CA ILE A 170 7.21 -0.25 -0.16
C ILE A 170 6.78 -1.66 -0.59
N MET A 171 5.63 -1.79 -1.23
CA MET A 171 5.11 -3.05 -1.77
C MET A 171 4.25 -2.80 -3.00
N GLN A 172 4.14 -3.79 -3.87
CA GLN A 172 3.20 -3.78 -4.99
C GLN A 172 1.88 -4.43 -4.58
N ILE A 173 0.75 -3.84 -4.98
CA ILE A 173 -0.55 -4.51 -4.97
C ILE A 173 -1.04 -4.74 -6.40
N SER A 174 -1.87 -5.76 -6.57
CA SER A 174 -2.45 -6.15 -7.86
C SER A 174 -3.97 -6.10 -7.77
N ILE A 175 -4.59 -5.38 -8.69
CA ILE A 175 -6.04 -5.26 -8.84
C ILE A 175 -6.47 -6.10 -10.04
N ARG A 176 -7.40 -7.04 -9.85
CA ARG A 176 -7.77 -8.03 -10.89
C ARG A 176 -9.10 -7.76 -11.57
N ASP A 177 -10.19 -7.91 -10.83
CA ASP A 177 -11.52 -8.01 -11.42
C ASP A 177 -12.19 -6.64 -11.51
N TYR A 178 -12.58 -6.28 -12.74
CA TYR A 178 -13.69 -5.36 -13.05
C TYR A 178 -14.07 -5.51 -14.53
N PRO A 179 -15.34 -5.82 -14.89
CA PRO A 179 -15.84 -5.56 -16.23
C PRO A 179 -15.79 -4.05 -16.45
N HIS A 180 -14.83 -3.58 -17.23
CA HIS A 180 -14.58 -2.16 -17.44
C HIS A 180 -14.85 -1.78 -18.89
N ASP A 181 -15.65 -0.73 -19.06
CA ASP A 181 -15.67 0.14 -20.23
C ASP A 181 -15.03 1.51 -19.92
N GLU A 182 -14.41 1.62 -18.74
CA GLU A 182 -13.72 2.80 -18.22
C GLU A 182 -12.21 2.74 -18.47
N PHE A 183 -11.60 3.92 -18.54
CA PHE A 183 -10.16 4.11 -18.71
C PHE A 183 -9.62 5.04 -17.62
N GLY A 184 -8.39 4.78 -17.16
CA GLY A 184 -7.73 5.57 -16.13
C GLY A 184 -7.38 4.74 -14.90
N PRO A 185 -7.05 5.39 -13.77
CA PRO A 185 -6.62 4.70 -12.55
C PRO A 185 -7.80 4.22 -11.68
N CYS A 186 -9.00 4.78 -11.84
CA CYS A 186 -10.15 4.49 -10.99
C CYS A 186 -11.47 4.49 -11.76
N THR A 187 -12.49 3.91 -11.14
CA THR A 187 -13.87 3.80 -11.65
C THR A 187 -14.84 4.67 -10.86
N PHE A 188 -15.87 5.18 -11.55
CA PHE A 188 -16.96 5.96 -10.95
C PHE A 188 -18.32 5.41 -11.35
N THR A 189 -19.32 5.57 -10.47
CA THR A 189 -20.72 5.29 -10.84
C THR A 189 -21.19 6.30 -11.89
N HIS A 190 -21.52 5.83 -13.09
CA HIS A 190 -21.93 6.68 -14.21
C HIS A 190 -23.05 6.05 -15.06
N LYS A 191 -23.67 6.85 -15.94
CA LYS A 191 -24.69 6.41 -16.91
C LYS A 191 -24.57 7.21 -18.21
N TRP A 192 -24.72 6.53 -19.34
CA TRP A 192 -24.91 7.17 -20.65
C TRP A 192 -26.40 7.36 -20.93
N SER A 193 -26.79 8.51 -21.48
CA SER A 193 -28.13 8.76 -21.99
C SER A 193 -28.04 9.37 -23.38
N ILE A 194 -28.86 8.88 -24.31
CA ILE A 194 -29.04 9.46 -25.65
C ILE A 194 -30.45 10.07 -25.69
N SER A 195 -30.54 11.29 -26.21
CA SER A 195 -31.79 12.01 -26.46
C SER A 195 -32.02 12.20 -27.95
#